data_AF-A0A950R3G1-F1
#
_entry.id   AF-A0A950R3G1-F1
#
_cell.length_a   1.000
_cell.length_b   1.000
_cell.length_c   1.000
_cell.angle_alpha   90.00
_cell.angle_beta   90.00
_cell.angle_gamma   90.00
#
_symmetry.space_group_name_H-M   'P 1'
#
loop_
_entity.id
_entity.type
_entity.pdbx_description
1 polymer ?
#
loop_
_entity_poly.entity_id
_entity_poly.type
_entity_poly.pdbx_seq_one_letter_code
_entity_poly.pdbx_strand_id
1 'polypeptide(L)'
;QHRSHDTIYAPGPDTLRAPGKAPIFTRAPGLVAKLAAQLPGIDRKAYDVERHFKTVSAMMSASEKDWQEIPGIGKQTAKQVVEILRR
;
A
#
# COMPACT_ATOMS: atom_id res chain seq x y z
N GLN A 1 45.48 -3.96 4.71
CA GLN A 1 44.40 -4.62 3.94
C GLN A 1 43.08 -4.31 4.64
N HIS A 2 42.22 -3.46 4.05
CA HIS A 2 40.96 -3.03 4.68
C HIS A 2 39.78 -3.73 3.99
N ARG A 3 39.04 -4.58 4.73
CA ARG A 3 37.74 -5.14 4.33
C ARG A 3 36.65 -4.17 4.79
N SER A 4 36.12 -3.35 3.89
CA SER A 4 35.11 -2.33 4.23
C SER A 4 33.87 -2.34 3.32
N HIS A 5 33.70 -3.33 2.45
CA HIS A 5 32.69 -3.26 1.37
C HIS A 5 31.62 -4.36 1.38
N ASP A 6 31.48 -5.16 2.43
CA ASP A 6 30.66 -6.38 2.36
C ASP A 6 29.32 -6.33 3.12
N THR A 7 28.81 -5.15 3.50
CA THR A 7 27.60 -5.14 4.37
C THR A 7 26.62 -3.98 4.16
N ILE A 8 26.54 -3.42 2.95
CA ILE A 8 25.41 -2.54 2.58
C ILE A 8 24.67 -3.13 1.37
N TYR A 9 24.24 -4.39 1.49
CA TYR A 9 23.21 -4.92 0.62
C TYR A 9 21.95 -5.12 1.46
N ALA A 10 21.22 -4.04 1.68
CA ALA A 10 19.83 -4.16 2.08
C ALA A 10 19.08 -4.72 0.87
N PRO A 11 18.37 -5.87 0.97
CA PRO A 11 17.54 -6.34 -0.13
C PRO A 11 16.55 -5.23 -0.47
N GLY A 12 16.62 -4.72 -1.70
CA GLY A 12 15.84 -3.59 -2.16
C GLY A 12 14.34 -3.85 -1.99
N PRO A 13 13.53 -2.79 -1.80
CA PRO A 13 12.09 -2.94 -1.66
C PRO A 13 11.54 -3.58 -2.94
N ASP A 14 11.03 -4.79 -2.78
CA ASP A 14 10.01 -5.49 -3.54
C ASP A 14 9.88 -5.07 -5.03
N THR A 15 10.11 -6.04 -5.92
CA THR A 15 10.39 -5.97 -7.37
C THR A 15 9.32 -5.30 -8.26
N LEU A 16 8.33 -4.60 -7.69
CA LEU A 16 7.26 -3.89 -8.39
C LEU A 16 7.40 -2.36 -8.37
N ARG A 17 8.34 -1.79 -7.61
CA ARG A 17 8.51 -0.33 -7.50
C ARG A 17 9.96 0.07 -7.69
N ALA A 18 10.36 0.33 -8.94
CA ALA A 18 11.69 0.85 -9.24
C ALA A 18 11.95 2.15 -8.45
N PRO A 19 13.02 2.24 -7.64
CA PRO A 19 13.37 3.46 -6.94
C PRO A 19 13.64 4.59 -7.96
N GLY A 20 13.05 5.77 -7.74
CA GLY A 20 13.26 6.96 -8.57
C GLY A 20 12.20 7.26 -9.63
N LYS A 21 11.16 6.44 -9.79
CA LYS A 21 10.03 6.73 -10.70
C LYS A 21 8.71 6.68 -9.94
N ALA A 22 8.21 7.85 -9.53
CA ALA A 22 6.84 7.95 -9.07
C ALA A 22 5.90 7.66 -10.27
N PRO A 23 4.99 6.67 -10.18
CA PRO A 23 4.04 6.43 -11.25
C PRO A 23 3.15 7.67 -11.42
N ILE A 24 3.25 8.33 -12.58
CA ILE A 24 2.33 9.40 -12.95
C ILE A 24 1.03 8.74 -13.36
N PHE A 25 0.00 8.86 -12.53
CA PHE A 25 -1.33 8.40 -12.86
C PHE A 25 -1.98 9.39 -13.83
N THR A 26 -2.30 8.94 -15.04
CA THR A 26 -2.92 9.75 -16.09
C THR A 26 -4.42 9.95 -15.91
N ARG A 27 -5.03 9.28 -14.92
CA ARG A 27 -6.45 9.39 -14.58
C ARG A 27 -6.66 9.96 -13.18
N ALA A 28 -7.74 10.72 -13.01
CA ALA A 28 -8.17 11.20 -11.71
C ALA A 28 -8.49 10.02 -10.76
N PRO A 29 -8.15 10.13 -9.47
CA PRO A 29 -8.51 9.12 -8.48
C PRO A 29 -10.03 9.11 -8.27
N GLY A 30 -10.63 7.92 -8.24
CA GLY A 30 -12.02 7.76 -7.85
C GLY A 30 -12.21 7.85 -6.34
N LEU A 31 -13.45 7.67 -5.89
CA LEU A 31 -13.82 7.87 -4.50
C LEU A 31 -13.08 6.93 -3.55
N VAL A 32 -12.93 5.65 -3.93
CA VAL A 32 -12.20 4.65 -3.13
C VAL A 32 -10.74 5.08 -2.97
N ALA A 33 -10.06 5.48 -4.04
CA ALA A 33 -8.68 5.94 -3.96
C ALA A 33 -8.53 7.20 -3.08
N LYS A 34 -9.46 8.16 -3.18
CA LYS A 34 -9.43 9.37 -2.35
C LYS A 34 -9.55 9.05 -0.86
N LEU A 35 -10.48 8.15 -0.49
CA LEU A 35 -10.66 7.72 0.89
C LEU A 35 -9.47 6.89 1.38
N ALA A 36 -9.00 5.94 0.56
CA ALA A 36 -7.85 5.11 0.87
C ALA A 36 -6.58 5.94 1.12
N ALA A 37 -6.40 7.03 0.38
CA ALA A 37 -5.25 7.93 0.57
C ALA A 37 -5.24 8.63 1.94
N GLN A 38 -6.38 8.72 2.64
CA GLN A 38 -6.44 9.27 4.01
C GLN A 38 -6.06 8.24 5.08
N LEU A 39 -5.92 6.95 4.72
CA LEU A 39 -5.60 5.90 5.67
C LEU A 39 -4.07 5.84 5.91
N PRO A 40 -3.65 5.59 7.17
CA PRO A 40 -2.23 5.57 7.52
C PRO A 40 -1.49 4.45 6.78
N GLY A 41 -0.44 4.82 6.03
CA GLY A 41 0.41 3.88 5.29
C GLY A 41 -0.18 3.36 3.97
N ILE A 42 -1.28 3.97 3.49
CA ILE A 42 -2.01 3.56 2.28
C ILE A 42 -1.93 4.60 1.15
N ASP A 43 -1.55 5.85 1.43
CA ASP A 43 -1.32 6.94 0.48
C ASP A 43 -0.72 6.48 -0.88
N ARG A 44 0.44 5.81 -0.87
CA ARG A 44 1.13 5.35 -2.08
C ARG A 44 0.50 4.12 -2.75
N LYS A 45 -0.50 3.52 -2.11
CA LYS A 45 -1.19 2.28 -2.53
C LYS A 45 -2.67 2.55 -2.84
N ALA A 46 -3.14 3.79 -2.71
CA ALA A 46 -4.54 4.16 -2.88
C ALA A 46 -5.15 3.72 -4.22
N TYR A 47 -4.37 3.78 -5.30
CA TYR A 47 -4.78 3.27 -6.60
C TYR A 47 -4.85 1.74 -6.68
N ASP A 48 -3.96 1.04 -5.97
CA ASP A 48 -3.98 -0.42 -5.88
C ASP A 48 -5.20 -0.88 -5.05
N VAL A 49 -5.51 -0.14 -3.98
CA VAL A 49 -6.72 -0.33 -3.16
C VAL A 49 -7.98 -0.13 -3.99
N GLU A 50 -8.07 0.93 -4.79
CA GLU A 50 -9.22 1.15 -5.69
C GLU A 50 -9.35 0.06 -6.77
N ARG A 51 -8.23 -0.48 -7.26
CA ARG A 51 -8.26 -1.58 -8.22
C ARG A 51 -8.83 -2.85 -7.58
N HIS A 52 -8.48 -3.10 -6.32
CA HIS A 52 -8.93 -4.25 -5.54
C HIS A 52 -10.40 -4.08 -5.10
N PHE A 53 -10.74 -3.01 -4.39
CA PHE A 53 -12.10 -2.72 -3.94
C PHE A 53 -12.84 -1.82 -4.93
N LYS A 54 -13.82 -2.37 -5.64
CA LYS A 54 -14.61 -1.63 -6.64
C LYS A 54 -15.56 -0.59 -6.03
N THR A 55 -15.93 -0.75 -4.76
CA THR A 55 -16.87 0.15 -4.07
C THR A 55 -16.36 0.49 -2.67
N VAL A 56 -16.80 1.64 -2.15
CA VAL A 56 -16.47 2.07 -0.78
C VAL A 56 -17.03 1.09 0.24
N SER A 57 -18.25 0.59 0.03
CA SER A 57 -18.87 -0.40 0.92
C SER A 57 -18.02 -1.67 1.03
N ALA A 58 -17.51 -2.20 -0.09
CA ALA A 58 -16.61 -3.35 -0.08
C ALA A 58 -15.30 -3.07 0.65
N MET A 59 -14.73 -1.88 0.48
CA MET A 59 -13.51 -1.47 1.19
C MET A 59 -13.72 -1.39 2.71
N MET A 60 -14.88 -0.87 3.15
CA MET A 60 -15.18 -0.68 4.58
C MET A 60 -15.50 -1.99 5.30
N SER A 61 -16.12 -2.97 4.63
CA SER A 61 -16.46 -4.27 5.22
C SER A 61 -15.36 -5.32 5.11
N ALA A 62 -14.30 -5.05 4.35
CA ALA A 62 -13.17 -5.94 4.13
C ALA A 62 -12.47 -6.37 5.44
N SER A 63 -11.98 -7.61 5.45
CA SER A 63 -11.22 -8.19 6.55
C SER A 63 -9.73 -7.81 6.46
N GLU A 64 -8.98 -7.97 7.56
CA GLU A 64 -7.53 -7.77 7.56
C GLU A 64 -6.82 -8.62 6.51
N LYS A 65 -7.37 -9.79 6.19
CA LYS A 65 -6.81 -10.70 5.19
C LYS A 65 -6.97 -10.13 3.78
N ASP A 66 -8.14 -9.59 3.46
CA ASP A 66 -8.43 -8.98 2.15
C ASP A 66 -7.51 -7.77 1.92
N TRP A 67 -7.29 -6.95 2.95
CA TRP A 67 -6.33 -5.84 2.88
C TRP A 67 -4.88 -6.30 2.64
N GLN A 68 -4.49 -7.47 3.14
CA GLN A 68 -3.14 -8.04 2.93
C GLN A 68 -2.93 -8.60 1.51
N GLU A 69 -3.98 -8.86 0.75
CA GLU A 69 -3.88 -9.30 -0.65
C GLU A 69 -3.39 -8.18 -1.58
N ILE A 70 -3.43 -6.93 -1.12
CA ILE A 70 -2.97 -5.77 -1.87
C ILE A 70 -1.44 -5.64 -1.76
N PRO A 71 -0.71 -5.59 -2.89
CA PRO A 71 0.75 -5.49 -2.88
C PRO A 71 1.27 -4.33 -2.01
N GLY A 72 2.18 -4.66 -1.09
CA GLY A 72 2.77 -3.69 -0.17
C GLY A 72 1.93 -3.34 1.06
N ILE A 73 0.78 -3.97 1.29
CA ILE A 73 0.05 -3.88 2.57
C ILE A 73 0.40 -5.08 3.45
N GLY A 74 1.22 -4.84 4.47
CA GLY A 74 1.57 -5.86 5.46
C GLY A 74 0.54 -6.00 6.58
N LYS A 75 0.67 -7.07 7.38
CA LYS A 75 -0.22 -7.41 8.50
C LYS A 75 -0.48 -6.24 9.46
N GLN A 76 0.56 -5.50 9.86
CA GLN A 76 0.40 -4.38 10.80
C GLN A 76 -0.42 -3.24 10.20
N THR A 77 -0.16 -2.89 8.93
CA THR A 77 -0.91 -1.85 8.21
C THR A 77 -2.36 -2.27 8.02
N ALA A 78 -2.61 -3.52 7.60
CA ALA A 78 -3.96 -4.04 7.43
C ALA A 78 -4.76 -4.02 8.74
N LYS A 79 -4.15 -4.47 9.85
CA LYS A 79 -4.77 -4.41 11.18
C LYS A 79 -5.16 -2.99 11.56
N GLN A 80 -4.23 -2.04 11.44
CA GLN A 80 -4.47 -0.64 11.79
C GLN A 80 -5.59 -0.02 10.94
N VAL A 81 -5.63 -0.33 9.64
CA VAL A 81 -6.69 0.15 8.74
C VAL A 81 -8.05 -0.37 9.18
N VAL A 82 -8.17 -1.68 9.42
CA VAL A 82 -9.44 -2.31 9.81
C VAL A 82 -9.92 -1.79 11.17
N GLU A 83 -9.01 -1.55 12.11
CA GLU A 83 -9.34 -0.95 13.41
C GLU A 83 -9.90 0.47 13.26
N ILE A 84 -9.32 1.29 12.38
CA ILE A 84 -9.80 2.66 12.11
C ILE A 84 -11.17 2.65 11.43
N LEU A 85 -11.39 1.75 10.47
CA LEU A 85 -12.64 1.70 9.71
C LEU A 85 -13.84 1.17 10.50
N ARG A 86 -13.59 0.45 11.60
CA ARG A 86 -14.63 -0.13 12.48
C ARG A 86 -14.88 0.67 13.74
N ARG A 87 -14.16 1.77 13.92
CA ARG A 87 -14.37 2.70 15.02
C ARG A 87 -15.50 3.66 14.71
#